data_AF-A0A1H1D6I3-F1
#
_entry.id   AF-A0A1H1D6I3-F1
#
_cell.length_a   1.000
_cell.length_b   1.000
_cell.length_c   1.000
_cell.angle_alpha   90.00
_cell.angle_beta   90.00
_cell.angle_gamma   90.00
#
_symmetry.space_group_name_H-M   'P 1'
#
loop_
_entity.id
_entity.type
_entity.pdbx_description
1 polymer ?
#
loop_
_entity_poly.entity_id
_entity_poly.type
_entity_poly.pdbx_seq_one_letter_code
_entity_poly.pdbx_strand_id
1 'polypeptide(L)'
;MSAEDRSPTTVPFHDQGCRYCREFWISDSDQPKLVGVSLDHQCHLYRCGICSSWWKYGLNYPQVIGEELAREIEATIEPPRP
;
A
#
# COMPACT_ATOMS: atom_id res chain seq x y z
N MET A 1 -22.99 -25.84 -12.90
CA MET A 1 -22.72 -24.44 -12.49
C MET A 1 -21.52 -24.52 -11.56
N SER A 2 -20.33 -24.35 -12.12
CA SER A 2 -19.08 -24.58 -11.38
C SER A 2 -18.77 -23.34 -10.55
N ALA A 3 -18.47 -23.58 -9.27
CA ALA A 3 -18.08 -22.56 -8.31
C ALA A 3 -16.89 -21.76 -8.86
N GLU A 4 -17.06 -20.45 -8.96
CA GLU A 4 -15.95 -19.54 -9.24
C GLU A 4 -14.99 -19.60 -8.05
N ASP A 5 -13.83 -20.20 -8.31
CA ASP A 5 -12.63 -20.16 -7.50
C ASP A 5 -12.28 -18.69 -7.23
N ARG A 6 -12.81 -18.14 -6.12
CA ARG A 6 -12.42 -16.82 -5.62
C ARG A 6 -11.06 -16.93 -4.92
N SER A 7 -10.04 -17.34 -5.66
CA SER A 7 -8.67 -16.99 -5.31
C SER A 7 -8.60 -15.46 -5.23
N PRO A 8 -8.03 -14.86 -4.17
CA PRO A 8 -7.79 -13.42 -4.16
C PRO A 8 -6.80 -13.15 -5.29
N THR A 9 -7.29 -12.60 -6.40
CA THR A 9 -6.47 -12.14 -7.52
C THR A 9 -5.56 -11.05 -7.00
N THR A 10 -4.35 -11.44 -6.59
CA THR A 10 -3.26 -10.51 -6.33
C THR A 10 -2.99 -9.79 -7.63
N VAL A 11 -3.40 -8.51 -7.70
CA VAL A 11 -3.18 -7.66 -8.87
C VAL A 11 -1.67 -7.63 -9.15
N PRO A 12 -1.20 -7.93 -10.37
CA PRO A 12 0.21 -7.87 -10.70
C PRO A 12 0.80 -6.49 -10.38
N PHE A 13 2.02 -6.41 -9.85
CA PHE A 13 2.63 -5.13 -9.46
C PHE A 13 2.63 -4.09 -10.58
N HIS A 14 2.83 -4.50 -11.83
CA HIS A 14 2.82 -3.59 -13.00
C HIS A 14 1.45 -2.94 -13.27
N ASP A 15 0.36 -3.54 -12.77
CA ASP A 15 -1.01 -3.03 -12.88
C ASP A 15 -1.42 -2.20 -11.66
N GLN A 16 -0.56 -2.10 -10.63
CA GLN A 16 -0.87 -1.38 -9.40
C GLN A 16 -0.42 0.09 -9.49
N GLY A 17 -1.35 1.01 -9.18
CA GLY A 17 -1.09 2.45 -9.12
C GLY A 17 -0.69 3.07 -10.46
N CYS A 18 -0.03 4.23 -10.43
CA CYS A 18 0.55 4.85 -11.63
C CYS A 18 2.00 4.43 -11.88
N ARG A 19 2.49 4.68 -13.10
CA ARG A 19 3.88 4.40 -13.47
C ARG A 19 4.89 5.01 -12.49
N TYR A 20 4.65 6.26 -12.05
CA TYR A 20 5.55 6.97 -11.14
C TYR A 20 5.69 6.30 -9.77
N CYS A 21 4.59 5.89 -9.12
CA CYS A 21 4.72 5.19 -7.83
C CYS A 21 5.35 3.81 -7.97
N ARG A 22 5.16 3.13 -9.10
CA ARG A 22 5.88 1.88 -9.37
C ARG A 22 7.37 2.11 -9.58
N GLU A 23 7.74 3.14 -10.33
CA GLU A 23 9.14 3.53 -10.54
C GLU A 23 9.81 3.87 -9.20
N PHE A 24 9.13 4.57 -8.28
CA PHE A 24 9.62 4.79 -6.92
C PHE A 24 9.94 3.47 -6.20
N TRP A 25 9.01 2.52 -6.19
CA TRP A 25 9.25 1.21 -5.57
C TRP A 25 10.37 0.38 -6.23
N ILE A 26 10.69 0.61 -7.51
CA ILE A 26 11.76 -0.08 -8.24
C ILE A 26 13.11 0.63 -8.05
N SER A 27 13.08 1.97 -8.01
CA SER A 27 14.22 2.85 -7.84
C SER A 27 14.53 2.98 -6.36
N ASP A 28 15.42 2.13 -5.85
CA ASP A 28 15.90 2.02 -4.45
C ASP A 28 16.13 3.35 -3.68
N SER A 29 16.23 4.48 -4.38
CA SER A 29 16.44 5.81 -3.82
C SER A 29 15.18 6.55 -3.34
N ASP A 30 13.97 6.21 -3.79
CA ASP A 30 12.78 7.02 -3.47
C ASP A 30 11.56 6.14 -3.23
N GLN A 31 10.96 6.25 -2.04
CA GLN A 31 9.65 5.65 -1.77
C GLN A 31 8.55 6.69 -2.01
N PRO A 32 7.30 6.29 -2.28
CA PRO A 32 6.18 7.23 -2.24
C PRO A 32 6.11 7.92 -0.87
N LYS A 33 5.28 8.95 -0.73
CA LYS A 33 5.21 9.68 0.55
C LYS A 33 4.74 8.74 1.67
N LEU A 34 5.60 8.50 2.66
CA LEU A 34 5.25 7.75 3.87
C LEU A 34 4.20 8.54 4.65
N VAL A 35 3.08 7.88 4.94
CA VAL A 35 2.00 8.38 5.78
C VAL A 35 2.31 8.04 7.24
N GLY A 36 2.78 6.81 7.47
CA GLY A 36 3.30 6.38 8.77
C GLY A 36 3.41 4.86 8.89
N VAL A 37 3.72 4.39 10.09
CA VAL A 37 3.94 2.97 10.38
C VAL A 37 2.87 2.50 11.35
N SER A 38 2.18 1.42 10.99
CA SER A 38 1.23 0.74 11.86
C SER A 38 1.90 -0.52 12.42
N LEU A 39 1.99 -0.58 13.75
CA LEU A 39 2.49 -1.76 14.45
C LEU A 39 1.42 -2.86 14.50
N ASP A 40 0.14 -2.49 14.59
CA ASP A 40 -1.00 -3.40 14.60
C ASP A 40 -1.11 -4.19 13.30
N HIS A 41 -0.97 -3.51 12.16
CA HIS A 41 -1.01 -4.12 10.83
C HIS A 41 0.37 -4.54 10.31
N GLN A 42 1.42 -4.32 11.11
CA GLN A 42 2.83 -4.61 10.80
C GLN A 42 3.23 -4.12 9.40
N CYS A 43 2.91 -2.87 9.11
CA CYS A 43 3.14 -2.31 7.79
C CYS A 43 3.38 -0.80 7.79
N HIS A 44 4.03 -0.35 6.73
CA HIS A 44 4.17 1.04 6.37
C HIS A 44 3.06 1.42 5.40
N LEU A 45 2.38 2.52 5.69
CA LEU A 45 1.36 3.10 4.84
C LEU A 45 1.96 4.25 4.04
N TYR A 46 1.75 4.23 2.72
CA TYR A 46 2.22 5.26 1.81
C TYR A 46 1.08 5.78 0.96
N ARG A 47 1.19 7.04 0.53
CA ARG A 47 0.24 7.66 -0.38
C ARG A 47 0.95 8.28 -1.57
N CYS A 48 0.52 7.91 -2.78
CA CYS A 48 1.07 8.51 -3.99
C CYS A 48 0.57 9.95 -4.14
N GLY A 49 1.46 10.93 -4.28
CA GLY A 49 1.09 12.33 -4.54
C GLY A 49 0.54 12.60 -5.94
N ILE A 50 0.67 11.64 -6.88
CA ILE A 50 0.26 11.80 -8.29
C ILE A 50 -1.11 11.17 -8.54
N CYS A 51 -1.25 9.86 -8.27
CA CYS A 51 -2.50 9.13 -8.50
C CYS A 51 -3.37 8.97 -7.26
N SER A 52 -2.92 9.48 -6.10
CA SER A 52 -3.61 9.34 -4.81
C SER A 52 -3.84 7.91 -4.32
N SER A 53 -3.27 6.89 -4.98
CA SER A 53 -3.38 5.50 -4.53
C SER A 53 -2.67 5.29 -3.19
N TRP A 54 -3.27 4.46 -2.35
CA TRP A 54 -2.72 4.01 -1.07
C TRP A 54 -1.90 2.75 -1.27
N TRP A 55 -0.72 2.71 -0.68
CA TRP A 55 0.21 1.60 -0.76
C TRP A 55 0.52 1.08 0.64
N LYS A 56 0.43 -0.24 0.82
CA LYS A 56 0.88 -0.94 2.01
C LYS A 56 2.19 -1.65 1.71
N TYR A 57 3.19 -1.46 2.56
CA TYR A 57 4.44 -2.21 2.52
C TYR A 57 4.66 -2.93 3.84
N GLY A 58 4.56 -4.26 3.81
CA GLY A 58 4.75 -5.13 4.96
C GLY A 58 5.90 -6.10 4.72
N LEU A 59 5.64 -7.40 4.93
CA LEU A 59 6.69 -8.43 4.95
C LEU A 59 7.21 -8.88 3.57
N ASN A 60 6.43 -8.72 2.50
CA ASN A 60 6.75 -9.36 1.21
C ASN A 60 6.91 -8.35 0.08
N TYR A 61 5.89 -7.55 -0.24
CA TYR A 61 5.92 -6.62 -1.37
C TYR A 61 5.01 -5.41 -1.16
N PRO A 62 5.32 -4.26 -1.78
CA PRO A 62 4.42 -3.12 -1.80
C PRO A 62 3.21 -3.44 -2.65
N GLN A 63 2.02 -3.17 -2.10
CA GLN A 63 0.76 -3.37 -2.80
C GLN A 63 -0.20 -2.19 -2.63
N VAL A 64 -0.95 -1.87 -3.67
CA VAL A 64 -2.06 -0.93 -3.60
C VAL A 64 -3.19 -1.54 -2.80
N ILE A 65 -3.73 -0.76 -1.87
CA ILE A 65 -4.87 -1.11 -1.05
C ILE A 65 -6.03 -0.15 -1.32
N GLY A 66 -7.25 -0.62 -1.03
CA GLY A 66 -8.44 0.21 -1.07
C GLY A 66 -8.43 1.28 0.02
N GLU A 67 -9.26 2.31 -0.16
CA GLU A 67 -9.36 3.43 0.77
C GLU A 67 -9.80 2.99 2.18
N GLU A 68 -10.75 2.05 2.29
CA GLU A 68 -11.23 1.54 3.57
C GLU A 68 -10.09 0.96 4.43
N LEU A 69 -9.34 0.00 3.87
CA LEU A 69 -8.18 -0.58 4.57
C LEU A 69 -7.10 0.46 4.86
N ALA A 70 -6.93 1.46 3.99
CA ALA A 70 -5.97 2.53 4.24
C ALA A 70 -6.39 3.38 5.45
N ARG A 71 -7.68 3.65 5.62
CA ARG A 71 -8.23 4.37 6.78
C ARG A 71 -8.10 3.57 8.07
N GLU A 72 -8.37 2.27 8.02
CA GLU A 72 -8.15 1.37 9.15
C GLU A 72 -6.69 1.42 9.61
N ILE A 73 -5.74 1.27 8.68
CA ILE A 73 -4.31 1.35 9.00
C ILE A 73 -3.95 2.75 9.51
N GLU A 74 -4.39 3.81 8.83
CA GLU A 74 -4.14 5.21 9.22
C GLU A 74 -4.59 5.50 10.65
N ALA A 75 -5.74 4.97 11.07
CA ALA A 75 -6.27 5.13 12.43
C ALA A 75 -5.40 4.48 13.52
N THR A 76 -4.55 3.52 13.16
CA THR A 76 -3.62 2.82 14.08
C THR A 76 -2.21 3.41 14.09
N ILE A 77 -1.91 4.35 13.20
CA ILE A 77 -0.61 5.03 13.17
C ILE A 77 -0.58 5.97 14.38
N GLU A 78 0.16 5.61 15.43
CA GLU A 78 0.34 6.50 16.57
C GLU A 78 0.94 7.84 16.08
N PRO A 79 0.40 8.99 16.50
CA PRO A 79 1.08 10.26 16.26
C PRO A 79 2.46 10.23 16.94
N PRO A 80 3.47 10.93 16.39
CA PRO A 80 4.76 11.05 17.05
C PRO A 80 4.53 11.60 18.46
N ARG A 81 4.93 10.83 19.48
CA ARG A 81 4.84 11.27 20.87
C ARG A 81 5.75 12.50 21.04
N PRO A 82 5.30 13.52 21.81
CA PRO A 82 6.07 14.74 22.03
C PRO A 82 7.38 14.51 22.77
#